data_AF-A0A1Q7JZZ0-F1
#
_entry.id   AF-A0A1Q7JZZ0-F1
#
_cell.length_a   1.000
_cell.length_b   1.000
_cell.length_c   1.000
_cell.angle_alpha   90.00
_cell.angle_beta   90.00
_cell.angle_gamma   90.00
#
_symmetry.space_group_name_H-M   'P 1'
#
loop_
_entity.id
_entity.type
_entity.pdbx_description
1 polymer ?
#
loop_
_entity_poly.entity_id
_entity_poly.type
_entity_poly.pdbx_seq_one_letter_code
_entity_poly.pdbx_strand_id
1 'polypeptide(L)'
;MKRDRLPPLWSCPKCGAKFVSANMWHSCGRYRLEDLFATSEPHVFKMFQKFKRMVESCGPVTMIPQKTRVVFMVRMRFAGATVRKTNLRVGLILERKLPDDPRIEKIDTFSPHSHGHYFRIDRANQLDKTMLGWIREAHDSGTQKHFERRGNAVRREKPGIRR
;
A
#
# COMPACT_ATOMS: atom_id res chain seq x y z
N MET A 1 8.95 -10.29 -28.17
CA MET A 1 8.30 -9.19 -27.42
C MET A 1 9.27 -8.63 -26.40
N LYS A 2 9.77 -7.40 -26.59
CA LYS A 2 10.65 -6.76 -25.60
C LYS A 2 9.79 -6.41 -24.38
N ARG A 3 10.08 -7.01 -23.22
CA ARG A 3 9.56 -6.55 -21.93
C ARG A 3 10.06 -5.12 -21.74
N ASP A 4 9.19 -4.14 -21.95
CA ASP A 4 9.52 -2.76 -21.60
C ASP A 4 9.83 -2.71 -20.10
N ARG A 5 11.11 -2.48 -19.76
CA ARG A 5 11.51 -2.32 -18.36
C ARG A 5 10.74 -1.13 -17.80
N LEU A 6 10.06 -1.34 -16.68
CA LEU A 6 9.35 -0.28 -16.00
C LEU A 6 10.33 0.85 -15.64
N PRO A 7 9.94 2.14 -15.74
CA PRO A 7 10.81 3.27 -15.41
C PRO A 7 11.43 3.17 -14.01
N PRO A 8 12.64 3.69 -13.77
CA PRO A 8 13.16 3.81 -12.41
C PRO A 8 12.24 4.68 -11.54
N LEU A 9 12.20 4.41 -10.23
CA LEU A 9 11.45 5.23 -9.28
C LEU A 9 12.27 6.46 -8.89
N TRP A 10 11.61 7.61 -8.80
CA TRP A 10 12.21 8.82 -8.23
C TRP A 10 12.23 8.71 -6.70
N SER A 11 13.34 9.11 -6.08
CA SER A 11 13.49 9.11 -4.62
C SER A 11 13.41 10.53 -4.07
N CYS A 12 12.56 10.75 -3.06
CA CYS A 12 12.45 12.05 -2.41
C CYS A 12 13.74 12.38 -1.66
N PRO A 13 14.40 13.52 -1.91
CA PRO A 13 15.68 13.86 -1.27
C PRO A 13 15.55 14.12 0.24
N LYS A 14 14.33 14.42 0.72
CA LYS A 14 14.06 14.73 2.15
C LYS A 14 13.83 13.45 2.97
N CYS A 15 12.93 12.59 2.52
CA CYS A 15 12.49 11.42 3.28
C CYS A 15 12.95 10.06 2.70
N GLY A 16 13.55 10.03 1.51
CA GLY A 16 14.01 8.80 0.85
C GLY A 16 12.91 7.91 0.26
N ALA A 17 11.63 8.28 0.42
CA ALA A 17 10.52 7.52 -0.15
C ALA A 17 10.57 7.52 -1.69
N LYS A 18 10.22 6.38 -2.29
CA LYS A 18 10.27 6.14 -3.74
C LYS A 18 8.88 6.29 -4.37
N PHE A 19 8.81 6.96 -5.52
CA PHE A 19 7.57 7.27 -6.23
C PHE A 19 7.72 7.07 -7.74
N VAL A 20 6.59 6.83 -8.42
CA VAL A 20 6.55 6.71 -9.89
C VAL A 20 6.74 8.04 -10.62
N SER A 21 6.58 9.17 -9.93
CA SER A 21 6.87 10.51 -10.46
C SER A 21 7.32 11.46 -9.34
N ALA A 22 8.10 12.49 -9.69
CA ALA A 22 8.63 13.46 -8.73
C ALA A 22 7.57 14.42 -8.16
N ASN A 23 6.49 14.65 -8.91
CA ASN A 23 5.44 15.62 -8.55
C ASN A 23 4.33 15.01 -7.67
N MET A 24 4.54 13.82 -7.11
CA MET A 24 3.52 13.15 -6.31
C MET A 24 3.46 13.75 -4.89
N TRP A 25 2.31 14.32 -4.54
CA TRP A 25 2.05 14.79 -3.18
C TRP A 25 2.21 13.65 -2.17
N HIS A 26 2.92 13.91 -1.08
CA HIS A 26 3.06 12.99 0.03
C HIS A 26 3.34 13.72 1.34
N SER A 27 2.91 13.13 2.45
CA SER A 27 3.33 13.56 3.79
C SER A 27 4.81 13.24 3.97
N CYS A 28 5.67 14.20 3.64
CA CYS A 28 7.12 14.07 3.75
C CYS A 28 7.55 14.14 5.22
N GLY A 29 8.33 13.16 5.66
CA GLY A 29 8.87 13.10 7.01
C GLY A 29 9.64 11.79 7.24
N ARG A 30 10.56 11.81 8.19
CA ARG A 30 11.22 10.61 8.71
C ARG A 30 10.54 10.27 10.02
N TYR A 31 9.92 9.09 10.08
CA TYR A 31 9.18 8.63 11.26
C TYR A 31 9.87 7.39 11.81
N ARG A 32 10.00 7.31 13.13
CA ARG A 32 10.48 6.09 13.78
C ARG A 32 9.32 5.14 13.97
N LEU A 33 9.59 3.84 13.87
CA LEU A 33 8.55 2.83 14.05
C LEU A 33 7.97 2.90 15.46
N GLU A 34 8.83 3.04 16.48
CA GLU A 34 8.46 3.07 17.90
C GLU A 34 7.43 4.17 18.20
N ASP A 35 7.60 5.36 17.62
CA ASP A 35 6.74 6.52 17.85
C ASP A 35 5.28 6.25 17.44
N LEU A 36 5.05 5.40 16.44
CA LEU A 36 3.70 5.05 15.99
C LEU A 36 2.93 4.22 17.03
N PHE A 37 3.66 3.48 17.87
CA PHE A 37 3.09 2.56 18.86
C PHE A 37 3.09 3.12 20.28
N ALA A 38 3.63 4.33 20.50
CA ALA A 38 3.83 4.91 21.83
C ALA A 38 2.55 5.02 22.67
N THR A 39 1.38 5.13 22.02
CA THR A 39 0.06 5.23 22.68
C THR A 39 -0.82 4.00 22.45
N SER A 40 -0.30 2.97 21.77
CA SER A 40 -1.02 1.72 21.50
C SER A 40 -0.79 0.69 22.59
N GLU A 41 -1.74 -0.21 22.76
CA GLU A 41 -1.60 -1.36 23.66
C GLU A 41 -0.54 -2.35 23.13
N PRO A 42 0.20 -3.05 24.01
CA PRO A 42 1.32 -3.91 23.60
C PRO A 42 0.96 -5.00 22.59
N HIS A 43 -0.28 -5.52 22.60
CA HIS A 43 -0.71 -6.53 21.65
C HIS A 43 -0.81 -5.99 20.22
N VAL A 44 -1.04 -4.68 20.04
CA VAL A 44 -1.08 -4.02 18.73
C VAL A 44 0.27 -4.14 18.04
N PHE A 45 1.36 -3.94 18.77
CA PHE A 45 2.71 -4.14 18.24
C PHE A 45 2.97 -5.62 17.88
N LYS A 46 2.52 -6.57 18.71
CA LYS A 46 2.62 -8.01 18.40
C LYS A 46 1.85 -8.38 17.12
N MET A 47 0.65 -7.83 16.94
CA MET A 47 -0.13 -8.00 15.70
C MET A 47 0.60 -7.39 14.50
N PHE A 48 1.22 -6.21 14.68
CA PHE A 48 1.98 -5.56 13.60
C PHE A 48 3.18 -6.41 13.20
N GLN A 49 3.93 -6.94 14.17
CA GLN A 49 5.05 -7.83 13.89
C GLN A 49 4.61 -9.10 13.14
N LYS A 50 3.45 -9.68 13.50
CA LYS A 50 2.88 -10.82 12.76
C LYS A 50 2.52 -10.43 11.33
N PHE A 51 1.83 -9.31 11.14
CA PHE A 51 1.50 -8.79 9.81
C PHE A 51 2.75 -8.51 8.97
N LYS A 52 3.76 -7.84 9.54
CA LYS A 52 5.06 -7.59 8.91
C LYS A 52 5.71 -8.88 8.41
N ARG A 53 5.77 -9.93 9.25
CA ARG A 53 6.32 -11.24 8.85
C ARG A 53 5.55 -11.86 7.69
N MET A 54 4.22 -11.76 7.68
CA MET A 54 3.40 -12.26 6.57
C MET A 54 3.72 -11.52 5.26
N VAL A 55 3.83 -10.20 5.32
CA VAL A 55 4.19 -9.36 4.17
C VAL A 55 5.59 -9.71 3.65
N GLU A 56 6.58 -9.83 4.54
CA GLU A 56 7.96 -10.17 4.18
C GLU A 56 8.09 -11.60 3.63
N SER A 57 7.21 -12.52 4.03
CA SER A 57 7.18 -13.89 3.50
C SER A 57 6.71 -13.97 2.03
N CYS A 58 6.10 -12.92 1.49
CA CYS A 58 5.69 -12.86 0.09
C CYS A 58 6.85 -12.50 -0.86
N GLY A 59 7.94 -11.95 -0.34
CA GLY A 59 9.13 -11.58 -1.10
C GLY A 59 9.69 -10.21 -0.71
N PRO A 60 10.62 -9.66 -1.51
CA PRO A 60 11.27 -8.39 -1.20
C PRO A 60 10.25 -7.25 -1.07
N VAL A 61 10.36 -6.47 0.00
CA VAL A 61 9.52 -5.31 0.28
C VAL A 61 10.37 -4.22 0.94
N THR A 62 10.01 -2.96 0.69
CA THR A 62 10.48 -1.81 1.45
C THR A 62 9.40 -1.43 2.45
N MET A 63 9.75 -1.40 3.74
CA MET A 63 8.90 -0.90 4.81
C MET A 63 9.18 0.58 5.04
N ILE A 64 8.14 1.40 5.08
CA ILE A 64 8.25 2.85 5.24
C ILE A 64 7.31 3.30 6.36
N PRO A 65 7.83 3.67 7.54
CA PRO A 65 7.05 4.34 8.56
C PRO A 65 6.59 5.73 8.09
N GLN A 66 5.33 6.05 8.38
CA GLN A 66 4.70 7.36 8.18
C GLN A 66 4.09 7.84 9.49
N LYS A 67 3.58 9.08 9.53
CA LYS A 67 3.02 9.70 10.75
C LYS A 67 2.07 8.80 11.57
N THR A 68 1.20 8.04 10.91
CA THR A 68 0.14 7.26 11.58
C THR A 68 0.10 5.79 11.17
N ARG A 69 0.98 5.37 10.26
CA ARG A 69 0.94 4.04 9.66
C ARG A 69 2.29 3.62 9.14
N VAL A 70 2.49 2.32 9.02
CA VAL A 70 3.58 1.74 8.25
C VAL A 70 3.03 1.34 6.89
N VAL A 71 3.72 1.68 5.81
CA VAL A 71 3.38 1.19 4.46
C VAL A 71 4.46 0.26 3.94
N PHE A 72 4.03 -0.75 3.21
CA PHE A 72 4.90 -1.70 2.52
C PHE A 72 4.78 -1.46 1.02
N MET A 73 5.92 -1.42 0.36
CA MET A 73 5.98 -1.23 -1.09
C MET A 73 6.97 -2.18 -1.74
N VAL A 74 6.68 -2.57 -2.97
CA VAL A 74 7.70 -3.15 -3.88
C VAL A 74 8.06 -2.07 -4.89
N ARG A 75 7.27 -1.96 -5.96
CA ARG A 75 7.32 -0.84 -6.89
C ARG A 75 6.32 0.24 -6.51
N MET A 76 5.12 -0.18 -6.14
CA MET A 76 4.10 0.68 -5.53
C MET A 76 3.79 0.22 -4.11
N ARG A 77 3.20 1.13 -3.31
CA ARG A 77 2.61 0.75 -2.02
C ARG A 77 1.47 -0.21 -2.29
N PHE A 78 1.44 -1.34 -1.62
CA PHE A 78 0.39 -2.34 -1.80
C PHE A 78 -0.25 -2.77 -0.48
N ALA A 79 0.47 -2.56 0.64
CA ALA A 79 -0.03 -2.88 1.96
C ALA A 79 0.31 -1.78 2.96
N GLY A 80 -0.45 -1.69 4.04
CA GLY A 80 -0.11 -0.83 5.16
C GLY A 80 -0.83 -1.20 6.44
N ALA A 81 -0.24 -0.83 7.57
CA ALA A 81 -0.81 -1.00 8.89
C ALA A 81 -0.94 0.36 9.56
N THR A 82 -2.17 0.82 9.76
CA THR A 82 -2.46 2.03 10.53
C THR A 82 -2.63 1.64 11.99
N VAL A 83 -1.83 2.26 12.86
CA VAL A 83 -1.84 1.95 14.28
C VAL A 83 -3.01 2.66 14.96
N ARG A 84 -3.76 1.93 15.77
CA ARG A 84 -4.81 2.44 16.67
C ARG A 84 -4.48 1.99 18.09
N LYS A 85 -5.21 2.54 19.07
CA LYS A 85 -5.00 2.22 20.49
C LYS A 85 -5.09 0.71 20.77
N THR A 86 -6.12 0.05 20.24
CA THR A 86 -6.46 -1.35 20.58
C THR A 86 -6.44 -2.32 19.39
N ASN A 87 -6.23 -1.82 18.17
CA ASN A 87 -6.32 -2.62 16.95
C ASN A 87 -5.36 -2.10 15.87
N LEU A 88 -5.23 -2.87 14.80
CA LEU A 88 -4.62 -2.43 13.55
C LEU A 88 -5.69 -2.30 12.48
N ARG A 89 -5.65 -1.22 11.71
CA ARG A 89 -6.30 -1.19 10.40
C ARG A 89 -5.29 -1.57 9.34
N VAL A 90 -5.44 -2.76 8.78
CA VAL A 90 -4.63 -3.25 7.66
C VAL A 90 -5.28 -2.79 6.36
N GLY A 91 -4.52 -2.16 5.47
CA GLY A 91 -4.95 -1.83 4.11
C GLY A 91 -4.21 -2.69 3.10
N LEU A 92 -4.92 -3.27 2.13
CA LEU A 92 -4.36 -4.01 0.99
C LEU A 92 -4.90 -3.43 -0.32
N ILE A 93 -4.04 -3.24 -1.33
CA ILE A 93 -4.45 -2.85 -2.68
C ILE A 93 -4.44 -4.09 -3.55
N LEU A 94 -5.60 -4.43 -4.12
CA LEU A 94 -5.79 -5.58 -4.99
C LEU A 94 -6.36 -5.14 -6.35
N GLU A 95 -6.11 -5.95 -7.38
CA GLU A 95 -6.61 -5.72 -8.74
C GLU A 95 -8.10 -6.08 -8.93
N ARG A 96 -8.68 -6.78 -7.96
CA ARG A 96 -10.10 -7.13 -7.92
C ARG A 96 -10.69 -6.82 -6.54
N LYS A 97 -12.01 -6.78 -6.46
CA LYS A 97 -12.71 -6.78 -5.17
C LYS A 97 -12.69 -8.18 -4.55
N LEU A 98 -12.45 -8.24 -3.25
CA LEU A 98 -12.54 -9.46 -2.47
C LEU A 98 -14.02 -9.81 -2.20
N PRO A 99 -14.33 -11.10 -1.93
CA PRO A 99 -15.64 -11.46 -1.38
C PRO A 99 -15.85 -10.82 0.00
N ASP A 100 -17.10 -10.78 0.44
CA ASP A 100 -17.45 -10.26 1.75
C ASP A 100 -16.72 -11.02 2.87
N ASP A 101 -16.19 -10.26 3.82
CA ASP A 101 -15.52 -10.78 5.01
C ASP A 101 -15.78 -9.83 6.18
N PRO A 102 -16.11 -10.34 7.38
CA PRO A 102 -16.47 -9.52 8.53
C PRO A 102 -15.33 -8.62 9.04
N ARG A 103 -14.08 -8.88 8.62
CA ARG A 103 -12.93 -8.02 8.96
C ARG A 103 -12.90 -6.76 8.08
N ILE A 104 -13.53 -6.76 6.91
CA ILE A 104 -13.50 -5.62 5.97
C ILE A 104 -14.40 -4.50 6.51
N GLU A 105 -13.80 -3.36 6.82
CA GLU A 105 -14.52 -2.14 7.24
C GLU A 105 -14.82 -1.20 6.07
N LYS A 106 -14.02 -1.27 5.00
CA LYS A 106 -14.11 -0.34 3.87
C LYS A 106 -13.45 -0.91 2.62
N ILE A 107 -14.03 -0.61 1.46
CA ILE A 107 -13.41 -0.81 0.16
C ILE A 107 -13.44 0.52 -0.61
N ASP A 108 -12.27 1.03 -1.00
CA ASP A 108 -12.12 2.17 -1.91
C ASP A 108 -11.75 1.68 -3.31
N THR A 109 -12.38 2.20 -4.36
CA THR A 109 -12.01 1.89 -5.75
C THR A 109 -11.31 3.10 -6.38
N PHE A 110 -10.03 2.94 -6.73
CA PHE A 110 -9.23 4.00 -7.34
C PHE A 110 -9.26 3.92 -8.87
N SER A 111 -9.37 2.72 -9.42
CA SER A 111 -9.50 2.44 -10.86
C SER A 111 -10.12 1.04 -11.06
N PRO A 112 -10.44 0.63 -12.31
CA PRO A 112 -11.00 -0.71 -12.57
C PRO A 112 -10.14 -1.89 -12.10
N HIS A 113 -8.83 -1.67 -11.88
CA HIS A 113 -7.88 -2.69 -11.42
C HIS A 113 -7.12 -2.22 -10.16
N SER A 114 -7.73 -1.39 -9.33
CA SER A 114 -7.09 -0.91 -8.10
C SER A 114 -8.12 -0.63 -7.03
N HIS A 115 -8.19 -1.54 -6.05
CA HIS A 115 -9.15 -1.50 -4.96
C HIS A 115 -8.43 -1.60 -3.61
N GLY A 116 -8.58 -0.58 -2.77
CA GLY A 116 -8.08 -0.57 -1.40
C GLY A 116 -9.07 -1.22 -0.44
N HIS A 117 -8.69 -2.35 0.15
CA HIS A 117 -9.48 -3.08 1.16
C HIS A 117 -8.90 -2.81 2.53
N TYR A 118 -9.72 -2.32 3.45
CA TYR A 118 -9.31 -1.96 4.81
C TYR A 118 -9.95 -2.90 5.81
N PHE A 119 -9.11 -3.63 6.53
CA PHE A 119 -9.49 -4.64 7.50
C PHE A 119 -9.23 -4.14 8.92
N ARG A 120 -10.16 -4.39 9.83
CA ARG A 120 -9.91 -4.27 11.27
C ARG A 120 -9.36 -5.57 11.83
N ILE A 121 -8.20 -5.47 12.45
CA ILE A 121 -7.51 -6.58 13.11
C ILE A 121 -7.43 -6.27 14.60
N ASP A 122 -8.29 -6.91 15.38
CA ASP A 122 -8.34 -6.83 16.84
C ASP A 122 -7.61 -7.99 17.53
N ARG A 123 -7.46 -9.13 16.84
CA ARG A 123 -6.86 -10.35 17.38
C ARG A 123 -5.86 -10.94 16.42
N ALA A 124 -4.79 -11.50 16.98
CA ALA A 124 -3.72 -12.11 16.19
C ALA A 124 -4.19 -13.29 15.33
N ASN A 125 -5.27 -13.99 15.68
CA ASN A 125 -5.81 -15.10 14.89
C ASN A 125 -6.48 -14.65 13.57
N GLN A 126 -6.91 -13.39 13.43
CA GLN A 126 -7.44 -12.84 12.18
C GLN A 126 -6.35 -12.65 11.12
N LEU A 127 -5.08 -12.66 11.52
CA LEU A 127 -3.93 -12.76 10.63
C LEU A 127 -3.69 -14.24 10.29
N ASP A 128 -4.64 -14.83 9.57
CA ASP A 128 -4.73 -16.25 9.23
C ASP A 128 -4.19 -16.54 7.82
N LYS A 129 -4.40 -17.79 7.36
CA LYS A 129 -4.02 -18.24 6.02
C LYS A 129 -4.77 -17.50 4.91
N THR A 130 -6.03 -17.11 5.15
CA THR A 130 -6.84 -16.35 4.20
C THR A 130 -6.26 -14.96 4.00
N MET A 131 -5.94 -14.26 5.10
CA MET A 131 -5.27 -12.97 5.06
C MET A 131 -3.89 -13.07 4.38
N LEU A 132 -3.13 -14.14 4.63
CA LEU A 132 -1.86 -14.39 3.92
C LEU A 132 -2.06 -14.51 2.40
N GLY A 133 -3.12 -15.20 1.96
CA GLY A 133 -3.49 -15.30 0.55
C GLY A 133 -3.70 -13.92 -0.08
N TRP A 134 -4.46 -13.05 0.58
CA TRP A 134 -4.69 -11.69 0.11
C TRP A 134 -3.45 -10.80 0.16
N ILE A 135 -2.59 -10.96 1.17
CA ILE A 135 -1.32 -10.25 1.24
C ILE A 135 -0.42 -10.63 0.06
N ARG A 136 -0.40 -11.92 -0.33
CA ARG A 136 0.35 -12.39 -1.51
C ARG A 136 -0.20 -11.79 -2.80
N GLU A 137 -1.52 -11.81 -2.98
CA GLU A 137 -2.17 -11.18 -4.13
C GLU A 137 -1.84 -9.68 -4.22
N ALA A 138 -1.93 -8.96 -3.10
CA ALA A 138 -1.58 -7.55 -3.03
C ALA A 138 -0.08 -7.30 -3.32
N HIS A 139 0.81 -8.18 -2.83
CA HIS A 139 2.25 -8.09 -3.12
C HIS A 139 2.50 -8.18 -4.63
N ASP A 140 1.85 -9.12 -5.32
CA ASP A 140 1.95 -9.26 -6.77
C ASP A 140 1.45 -8.01 -7.51
N SER A 141 0.30 -7.44 -7.11
CA SER A 141 -0.14 -6.12 -7.63
C SER A 141 0.90 -5.02 -7.38
N GLY A 142 1.55 -5.04 -6.21
CA GLY A 142 2.62 -4.14 -5.82
C GLY A 142 3.86 -4.17 -6.72
N THR A 143 4.09 -5.30 -7.39
CA THR A 143 5.19 -5.47 -8.35
C THR A 143 4.92 -4.81 -9.71
N GLN A 144 3.64 -4.59 -10.04
CA GLN A 144 3.19 -4.10 -11.35
C GLN A 144 3.66 -4.98 -12.54
N LYS A 145 3.84 -6.29 -12.35
CA LYS A 145 4.26 -7.23 -13.41
C LYS A 145 3.39 -7.20 -14.66
N HIS A 146 2.10 -6.90 -14.50
CA HIS A 146 1.09 -6.83 -15.57
C HIS A 146 0.72 -5.40 -15.96
N PHE A 147 1.46 -4.40 -15.47
CA PHE A 147 1.20 -3.02 -15.84
C PHE A 147 1.61 -2.77 -17.29
N GLU A 148 0.65 -2.88 -18.20
CA GLU A 148 0.78 -2.33 -19.54
C GLU A 148 0.75 -0.80 -19.43
N ARG A 149 1.77 -0.13 -19.99
CA ARG A 149 1.70 1.32 -20.22
C ARG A 149 0.53 1.59 -21.17
N ARG A 150 -0.65 1.88 -20.65
CA ARG A 150 -1.62 2.65 -21.42
C ARG A 150 -1.05 4.06 -21.52
N GLY A 151 -0.58 4.40 -22.72
CA GLY A 151 -0.01 5.71 -23.02
C GLY A 151 -0.93 6.83 -22.55
N ASN A 152 -0.31 7.92 -22.11
CA ASN A 152 -0.96 9.22 -21.93
C ASN A 152 -1.78 9.56 -23.19
N ALA A 153 -3.09 9.35 -23.13
CA ALA A 153 -4.01 9.82 -24.16
C ALA A 153 -5.23 10.45 -23.49
N VAL A 154 -4.99 11.54 -22.74
CA VAL A 154 -5.85 12.74 -22.79
C VAL A 154 -4.96 13.94 -22.40
N ARG A 155 -4.17 14.47 -23.35
CA ARG A 155 -3.92 15.92 -23.34
C ARG A 155 -5.28 16.53 -23.64
N ARG A 156 -5.93 17.15 -22.65
CA ARG A 156 -7.07 18.03 -22.91
C ARG A 156 -6.55 19.15 -23.81
N GLU A 157 -6.93 19.15 -25.08
CA GLU A 157 -6.79 20.32 -25.93
C GLU A 157 -7.52 21.48 -25.23
N LYS A 158 -6.80 22.57 -25.00
CA LYS A 158 -7.44 23.84 -24.64
C LYS A 158 -8.23 24.29 -25.87
N PRO A 159 -9.53 24.61 -25.77
CA PRO A 159 -10.24 25.23 -26.88
C PRO A 159 -9.54 26.54 -27.21
N GLY A 160 -9.10 26.68 -28.46
CA GLY A 160 -8.50 27.90 -28.96
C GLY A 160 -9.48 29.06 -28.82
N ILE A 161 -9.03 30.13 -28.19
CA ILE A 161 -9.68 31.44 -28.26
C ILE A 161 -9.56 31.89 -29.72
N ARG A 162 -10.67 31.90 -30.45
CA ARG A 162 -10.77 32.63 -31.72
C ARG A 162 -10.79 34.12 -31.39
N ARG A 163 -9.96 34.86 -32.13
CA ARG A 163 -9.81 36.32 -32.08
C ARG A 163 -11.12 37.02 -32.42
#